data_AF-A0A4Y5SUP4-F1
#
_entry.id   AF-A0A4Y5SUP4-F1
#
_cell.length_a   1.000
_cell.length_b   1.000
_cell.length_c   1.000
_cell.angle_alpha   90.00
_cell.angle_beta   90.00
_cell.angle_gamma   90.00
#
_symmetry.space_group_name_H-M   'P 1'
#
loop_
_entity.id
_entity.type
_entity.pdbx_description
1 polymer ?
#
loop_
_entity_poly.entity_id
_entity_poly.type
_entity_poly.pdbx_seq_one_letter_code
_entity_poly.pdbx_strand_id
1 'polypeptide(L)'
;MDLKLHVDFCFSCPGGRVVAAGWSQNPRPALMIHAGSASLPPAHLVRFARRDLRSLEPFGYLAVFDLSDHPDALNDPSEDIFLAVGAEHSRIGGARLSSDARSMVEIGVDEAFFALLRLMAEGAVPMPDRALSGPVITRIRAARALPAEAETHALSVDLGQVAGAGQGVASGWFLPTAATQGALHALAFDDRQLARVTMAQGAVARTDLAAYADRYVYGGRDGWLAAFRFASPASGAARLLVMLPGQLAELGVIHPLTQVAAPQIARLLVEARLWQEDPEGADALHRATLVAPGAPALVLPDSPPLPGDASLLLILDHDLAAPDLRDVLRRVAQATGRGIDLHLLRTTLTPDLRDAIAGAARECPQPVRIVACTPQPPVAAQGPALLVYARSSVLFHLAGRLPVRGEVPGHDLQVLALDVLASLPGGAGRIAARFGTDRPAFLCWGDAARLLPALAPLLGDALVPESAFRQLAAQMDAAGRLEILPADPTGFHAGDQGPFAAPLFDSLTGHDFDALSARLVQEDAR
;
A
#
# COMPACT_ATOMS: atom_id res chain seq x y z
N MET A 1 32.67 41.38 -2.59
CA MET A 1 33.06 39.99 -2.86
C MET A 1 31.92 39.42 -3.69
N ASP A 2 32.19 38.99 -4.91
CA ASP A 2 31.15 38.66 -5.90
C ASP A 2 30.24 37.53 -5.40
N LEU A 3 28.94 37.76 -5.49
CA LEU A 3 27.84 36.87 -5.06
C LEU A 3 27.65 35.73 -6.07
N LYS A 4 28.73 35.08 -6.51
CA LYS A 4 28.65 34.12 -7.60
C LYS A 4 27.82 32.91 -7.19
N LEU A 5 26.73 32.65 -7.91
CA LEU A 5 25.92 31.44 -7.73
C LEU A 5 26.71 30.20 -8.19
N HIS A 6 26.93 29.24 -7.28
CA HIS A 6 27.56 27.97 -7.60
C HIS A 6 26.52 26.84 -7.59
N VAL A 7 26.20 26.32 -8.76
CA VAL A 7 25.28 25.19 -8.96
C VAL A 7 26.09 23.94 -9.33
N ASP A 8 26.17 22.99 -8.41
CA ASP A 8 26.90 21.74 -8.61
C ASP A 8 26.06 20.73 -9.40
N PHE A 9 24.78 20.60 -9.05
CA PHE A 9 23.83 19.67 -9.68
C PHE A 9 22.48 20.33 -9.90
N CYS A 10 21.81 20.03 -11.01
CA CYS A 10 20.43 20.43 -11.23
C CYS A 10 19.70 19.39 -12.10
N PHE A 11 18.60 18.83 -11.59
CA PHE A 11 17.86 17.75 -12.26
C PHE A 11 16.35 17.84 -12.08
N SER A 12 15.62 17.30 -13.06
CA SER A 12 14.17 17.18 -13.04
C SER A 12 13.72 15.87 -12.38
N CYS A 13 12.61 15.91 -11.67
CA CYS A 13 11.96 14.75 -11.06
C CYS A 13 10.55 14.55 -11.66
N PRO A 14 10.00 13.32 -11.58
CA PRO A 14 8.59 13.07 -11.87
C PRO A 14 7.66 14.01 -11.09
N GLY A 15 6.51 14.36 -11.67
CA GLY A 15 5.55 15.29 -11.05
C GLY A 15 5.95 16.76 -11.17
N GLY A 16 6.89 17.11 -12.06
CA GLY A 16 7.21 18.49 -12.40
C GLY A 16 8.04 19.23 -11.36
N ARG A 17 8.86 18.51 -10.58
CA ARG A 17 9.77 19.13 -9.61
C ARG A 17 11.17 19.25 -10.16
N VAL A 18 11.88 20.32 -9.79
CA VAL A 18 13.29 20.51 -10.14
C VAL A 18 14.10 20.68 -8.87
N VAL A 19 15.21 19.94 -8.77
CA VAL A 19 16.10 19.96 -7.62
C VAL A 19 17.43 20.58 -8.04
N ALA A 20 17.88 21.58 -7.29
CA ALA A 20 19.18 22.23 -7.49
C ALA A 20 20.04 22.13 -6.22
N ALA A 21 21.27 21.64 -6.36
CA ALA A 21 22.26 21.56 -5.31
C ALA A 21 23.43 22.51 -5.62
N GLY A 22 23.96 23.16 -4.59
CA GLY A 22 25.05 24.11 -4.76
C GLY A 22 25.52 24.71 -3.45
N TRP A 23 26.17 25.87 -3.53
CA TRP A 23 26.57 26.60 -2.34
C TRP A 23 26.50 28.12 -2.52
N SER A 24 26.28 28.82 -1.42
CA SER A 24 26.26 30.29 -1.35
C SER A 24 26.61 30.75 0.07
N GLN A 25 27.41 31.82 0.16
CA GLN A 25 27.71 32.48 1.44
C GLN A 25 26.50 33.21 2.03
N ASN A 26 25.50 33.56 1.21
CA ASN A 26 24.26 34.13 1.70
C ASN A 26 23.44 33.02 2.37
N PRO A 27 23.04 33.16 3.66
CA PRO A 27 22.23 32.17 4.36
C PRO A 27 20.81 32.04 3.79
N ARG A 28 20.31 33.08 3.11
CA ARG A 28 19.01 33.10 2.41
C ARG A 28 19.23 33.60 0.98
N PRO A 29 19.83 32.78 0.11
CA PRO A 29 20.02 33.18 -1.28
C PRO A 29 18.64 33.38 -1.91
N ALA A 30 18.46 34.49 -2.64
CA ALA A 30 17.23 34.80 -3.36
C ALA A 30 17.13 33.94 -4.63
N LEU A 31 17.05 32.62 -4.44
CA LEU A 31 16.98 31.60 -5.48
C LEU A 31 15.64 31.71 -6.22
N MET A 32 15.71 31.71 -7.54
CA MET A 32 14.56 31.64 -8.44
C MET A 32 14.84 30.63 -9.55
N ILE A 33 13.83 29.86 -9.94
CA ILE A 33 13.85 29.09 -11.17
C ILE A 33 13.09 29.87 -12.25
N HIS A 34 13.59 29.88 -13.47
CA HIS A 34 12.89 30.37 -14.64
C HIS A 34 12.84 29.26 -15.70
N ALA A 35 11.62 28.89 -16.10
CA ALA A 35 11.36 27.87 -17.11
C ALA A 35 10.09 28.26 -17.89
N GLY A 36 10.21 28.52 -19.19
CA GLY A 36 9.14 29.15 -19.97
C GLY A 36 8.63 30.44 -19.33
N SER A 37 7.33 30.49 -19.08
CA SER A 37 6.65 31.62 -18.41
C SER A 37 6.72 31.56 -16.88
N ALA A 38 7.18 30.45 -16.30
CA ALA A 38 7.23 30.28 -14.86
C ALA A 38 8.47 30.94 -14.26
N SER A 39 8.28 31.72 -13.19
CA SER A 39 9.35 32.22 -12.35
C SER A 39 8.98 32.04 -10.88
N LEU A 40 9.60 31.08 -10.21
CA LEU A 40 9.18 30.64 -8.89
C LEU A 40 10.36 30.59 -7.90
N PRO A 41 10.14 30.97 -6.63
CA PRO A 41 11.08 30.67 -5.56
C PRO A 41 11.09 29.17 -5.24
N PRO A 42 12.09 28.66 -4.49
CA PRO A 42 12.08 27.29 -4.04
C PRO A 42 10.93 27.05 -3.06
N ALA A 43 10.19 25.96 -3.25
CA ALA A 43 9.20 25.44 -2.31
C ALA A 43 9.88 24.88 -1.05
N HIS A 44 11.06 24.27 -1.21
CA HIS A 44 11.88 23.78 -0.10
C HIS A 44 13.33 24.22 -0.27
N LEU A 45 13.97 24.59 0.85
CA LEU A 45 15.39 24.93 0.89
C LEU A 45 16.04 24.31 2.13
N VAL A 46 16.91 23.33 1.90
CA VAL A 46 17.74 22.72 2.95
C VAL A 46 19.13 23.34 2.90
N ARG A 47 19.66 23.76 4.05
CA ARG A 47 21.02 24.29 4.20
C ARG A 47 21.89 23.31 4.99
N PHE A 48 23.13 23.13 4.56
CA PHE A 48 24.06 22.22 5.20
C PHE A 48 25.50 22.76 5.19
N ALA A 49 26.26 22.37 6.21
CA ALA A 49 27.70 22.61 6.22
C ALA A 49 28.37 21.78 5.12
N ARG A 50 29.37 22.36 4.46
CA ARG A 50 30.13 21.67 3.42
C ARG A 50 31.52 21.35 3.95
N ARG A 51 31.76 20.08 4.29
CA ARG A 51 33.06 19.63 4.81
C ARG A 51 34.21 19.90 3.84
N ASP A 52 33.95 19.82 2.54
CA ASP A 52 34.94 20.09 1.50
C ASP A 52 35.36 21.57 1.43
N LEU A 53 34.48 22.49 1.84
CA LEU A 53 34.80 23.91 2.03
C LEU A 53 35.52 24.18 3.37
N ARG A 54 35.74 23.16 4.20
CA ARG A 54 36.38 23.24 5.53
C ARG A 54 35.74 24.28 6.45
N SER A 55 34.43 24.48 6.31
CA SER A 55 33.63 25.39 7.12
C SER A 55 32.48 24.65 7.78
N LEU A 56 32.19 25.02 9.03
CA LEU A 56 30.98 24.59 9.74
C LEU A 56 29.78 25.48 9.41
N GLU A 57 29.99 26.59 8.69
CA GLU A 57 28.90 27.45 8.24
C GLU A 57 28.07 26.74 7.16
N PRO A 58 26.72 26.85 7.21
CA PRO A 58 25.83 26.11 6.33
C PRO A 58 25.74 26.77 4.94
N PHE A 59 26.86 26.80 4.21
CA PHE A 59 26.96 27.38 2.89
C PHE A 59 26.34 26.52 1.78
N GLY A 60 26.29 25.21 1.97
CA GLY A 60 25.63 24.30 1.02
C GLY A 60 24.12 24.49 1.01
N TYR A 61 23.51 24.29 -0.15
CA TYR A 61 22.06 24.26 -0.29
C TYR A 61 21.57 23.12 -1.18
N LEU A 62 20.36 22.66 -0.88
CA LEU A 62 19.53 21.83 -1.75
C LEU A 62 18.16 22.49 -1.84
N ALA A 63 17.77 22.91 -3.04
CA ALA A 63 16.54 23.64 -3.30
C ALA A 63 15.61 22.81 -4.18
N VAL A 64 14.32 22.77 -3.83
CA VAL A 64 13.27 22.13 -4.63
C VAL A 64 12.35 23.21 -5.16
N PHE A 65 12.12 23.21 -6.46
CA PHE A 65 11.16 24.06 -7.14
C PHE A 65 10.02 23.20 -7.66
N ASP A 66 8.78 23.66 -7.47
CA ASP A 66 7.58 22.96 -7.92
C ASP A 66 7.02 23.65 -9.17
N LEU A 67 7.12 22.99 -10.31
CA LEU A 67 6.60 23.44 -11.60
C LEU A 67 5.36 22.63 -12.01
N SER A 68 4.74 21.87 -11.10
CA SER A 68 3.59 21.00 -11.41
C SER A 68 2.39 21.77 -11.99
N ASP A 69 2.14 22.99 -11.51
CA ASP A 69 1.09 23.89 -12.02
C ASP A 69 1.48 24.62 -13.33
N HIS A 70 2.68 24.35 -13.86
CA HIS A 70 3.21 24.96 -15.07
C HIS A 70 3.65 23.88 -16.09
N PRO A 71 2.73 23.07 -16.62
CA PRO A 71 3.06 21.94 -17.50
C PRO A 71 3.80 22.40 -18.78
N ASP A 72 3.49 23.61 -19.26
CA ASP A 72 4.17 24.21 -20.43
C ASP A 72 5.67 24.46 -20.18
N ALA A 73 6.07 24.67 -18.91
CA ALA A 73 7.47 24.91 -18.52
C ALA A 73 8.35 23.64 -18.58
N LEU A 74 7.73 22.45 -18.68
CA LEU A 74 8.42 21.15 -18.68
C LEU A 74 8.34 20.44 -20.04
N ASN A 75 7.45 20.89 -20.93
CA ASN A 75 7.14 20.24 -22.20
C ASN A 75 7.90 20.80 -23.41
N ASP A 76 8.70 21.86 -23.27
CA ASP A 76 9.55 22.36 -24.36
C ASP A 76 10.95 21.73 -24.31
N PRO A 77 11.31 20.86 -25.28
CA PRO A 77 12.62 20.20 -25.32
C PRO A 77 13.80 21.13 -25.69
N SER A 78 13.55 22.43 -25.90
CA SER A 78 14.56 23.43 -26.30
C SER A 78 14.88 24.50 -25.25
N GLU A 79 14.12 24.60 -24.16
CA GLU A 79 14.32 25.68 -23.19
C GLU A 79 15.21 25.26 -22.01
N ASP A 80 16.34 25.95 -21.89
CA ASP A 80 17.16 25.84 -20.71
C ASP A 80 16.40 26.34 -19.49
N ILE A 81 16.55 25.63 -18.38
CA ILE A 81 16.12 26.14 -17.09
C ILE A 81 17.17 27.14 -16.63
N PHE A 82 16.76 28.33 -16.20
CA PHE A 82 17.66 29.30 -15.59
C PHE A 82 17.47 29.31 -14.09
N LEU A 83 18.56 29.07 -13.36
CA LEU A 83 18.62 29.31 -11.91
C LEU A 83 19.20 30.68 -11.67
N ALA A 84 18.42 31.55 -11.02
CA ALA A 84 18.86 32.89 -10.67
C ALA A 84 19.10 33.05 -9.17
N VAL A 85 20.07 33.87 -8.80
CA VAL A 85 20.20 34.44 -7.45
C VAL A 85 20.36 35.95 -7.58
N GLY A 86 19.31 36.68 -7.21
CA GLY A 86 19.25 38.12 -7.46
C GLY A 86 19.33 38.43 -8.96
N ALA A 87 20.38 39.12 -9.40
CA ALA A 87 20.57 39.49 -10.82
C ALA A 87 21.41 38.47 -11.62
N GLU A 88 22.05 37.50 -10.96
CA GLU A 88 22.86 36.49 -11.62
C GLU A 88 22.00 35.33 -12.11
N HIS A 89 22.28 34.83 -13.32
CA HIS A 89 21.54 33.74 -13.94
C HIS A 89 22.53 32.65 -14.39
N SER A 90 22.20 31.39 -14.10
CA SER A 90 22.93 30.21 -14.55
C SER A 90 22.03 29.37 -15.44
N ARG A 91 22.43 29.17 -16.69
CA ARG A 91 21.72 28.35 -17.68
C ARG A 91 22.00 26.87 -17.42
N ILE A 92 20.95 26.08 -17.22
CA ILE A 92 21.00 24.63 -17.04
C ILE A 92 20.39 23.96 -18.27
N GLY A 93 21.24 23.40 -19.12
CA GLY A 93 20.80 22.68 -20.33
C GLY A 93 20.19 21.31 -20.02
N GLY A 94 19.34 20.82 -20.92
CA GLY A 94 18.58 19.58 -20.74
C GLY A 94 19.40 18.32 -20.47
N ALA A 95 20.63 18.24 -21.00
CA ALA A 95 21.53 17.11 -20.69
C ALA A 95 21.80 16.99 -19.18
N ARG A 96 22.11 18.11 -18.51
CA ARG A 96 22.32 18.14 -17.05
C ARG A 96 21.06 17.75 -16.29
N LEU A 97 19.90 18.23 -16.74
CA LEU A 97 18.63 17.92 -16.09
C LEU A 97 18.34 16.40 -16.02
N SER A 98 18.84 15.64 -16.99
CA SER A 98 18.71 14.19 -17.04
C SER A 98 19.82 13.41 -16.33
N SER A 99 21.06 13.94 -16.30
CA SER A 99 22.23 13.20 -15.79
C SER A 99 22.61 13.55 -14.35
N ASP A 100 22.36 14.79 -13.91
CA ASP A 100 22.88 15.32 -12.65
C ASP A 100 22.28 14.59 -11.44
N ALA A 101 21.08 14.00 -11.54
CA ALA A 101 20.50 13.19 -10.48
C ALA A 101 21.40 12.01 -10.11
N ARG A 102 21.86 11.28 -11.13
CA ARG A 102 22.77 10.14 -10.96
C ARG A 102 24.14 10.60 -10.48
N SER A 103 24.69 11.67 -11.06
CA SER A 103 25.98 12.22 -10.63
C SER A 103 25.95 12.70 -9.18
N MET A 104 24.87 13.35 -8.74
CA MET A 104 24.73 13.77 -7.34
C MET A 104 24.75 12.55 -6.41
N VAL A 105 24.06 11.47 -6.79
CA VAL A 105 24.06 10.22 -6.01
C VAL A 105 25.43 9.52 -6.05
N GLU A 106 26.16 9.52 -7.16
CA GLU A 106 27.44 8.77 -7.25
C GLU A 106 28.63 9.56 -6.70
N ILE A 107 28.70 10.87 -6.98
CA ILE A 107 29.89 11.70 -6.72
C ILE A 107 29.60 12.99 -5.93
N GLY A 108 28.33 13.30 -5.64
CA GLY A 108 27.99 14.46 -4.80
C GLY A 108 28.57 14.33 -3.40
N VAL A 109 28.69 15.44 -2.67
CA VAL A 109 29.09 15.40 -1.25
C VAL A 109 28.01 14.71 -0.40
N ASP A 110 28.42 14.08 0.70
CA ASP A 110 27.51 13.29 1.55
C ASP A 110 26.36 14.14 2.10
N GLU A 111 26.62 15.41 2.42
CA GLU A 111 25.59 16.30 2.95
C GLU A 111 24.46 16.59 1.97
N ALA A 112 24.80 16.77 0.69
CA ALA A 112 23.81 16.95 -0.36
C ALA A 112 23.01 15.66 -0.59
N PHE A 113 23.68 14.50 -0.55
CA PHE A 113 23.03 13.20 -0.70
C PHE A 113 22.05 12.89 0.45
N PHE A 114 22.45 13.11 1.71
CA PHE A 114 21.56 12.87 2.85
C PHE A 114 20.45 13.92 2.95
N ALA A 115 20.69 15.17 2.53
CA ALA A 115 19.63 16.16 2.39
C ALA A 115 18.58 15.72 1.34
N LEU A 116 19.02 15.12 0.22
CA LEU A 116 18.10 14.55 -0.76
C LEU A 116 17.24 13.43 -0.16
N LEU A 117 17.85 12.51 0.59
CA LEU A 117 17.11 11.41 1.23
C LEU A 117 16.04 11.94 2.20
N ARG A 118 16.32 13.04 2.92
CA ARG A 118 15.33 13.68 3.81
C ARG A 118 14.17 14.28 3.02
N LEU A 119 14.46 15.02 1.96
CA LEU A 119 13.41 15.56 1.09
C LEU A 119 12.57 14.45 0.44
N MET A 120 13.18 13.31 0.14
CA MET A 120 12.47 12.09 -0.29
C MET A 120 11.56 11.54 0.81
N ALA A 121 12.04 11.42 2.05
CA ALA A 121 11.25 10.98 3.20
C ALA A 121 10.10 11.95 3.54
N GLU A 122 10.31 13.25 3.37
CA GLU A 122 9.30 14.30 3.53
C GLU A 122 8.27 14.31 2.41
N GLY A 123 8.55 13.66 1.28
CA GLY A 123 7.70 13.71 0.08
C GLY A 123 7.84 14.99 -0.74
N ALA A 124 8.78 15.87 -0.39
CA ALA A 124 9.15 17.04 -1.18
C ALA A 124 9.83 16.64 -2.50
N VAL A 125 10.54 15.51 -2.52
CA VAL A 125 11.10 14.89 -3.73
C VAL A 125 10.47 13.50 -3.88
N PRO A 126 10.04 13.08 -5.09
CA PRO A 126 9.49 11.74 -5.29
C PRO A 126 10.54 10.65 -5.05
N MET A 127 10.09 9.42 -4.79
CA MET A 127 11.00 8.27 -4.73
C MET A 127 11.71 8.09 -6.07
N PRO A 128 13.00 7.67 -6.05
CA PRO A 128 13.74 7.44 -7.28
C PRO A 128 13.12 6.29 -8.09
N ASP A 129 13.26 6.37 -9.41
CA ASP A 129 12.87 5.27 -10.28
C ASP A 129 13.77 4.03 -10.09
N ARG A 130 13.49 2.96 -10.84
CA ARG A 130 14.26 1.72 -10.77
C ARG A 130 15.73 1.91 -11.18
N ALA A 131 16.03 2.84 -12.08
CA ALA A 131 17.39 3.08 -12.57
C ALA A 131 18.25 3.77 -11.51
N LEU A 132 17.68 4.72 -10.76
CA LEU A 132 18.38 5.48 -9.72
C LEU A 132 18.33 4.81 -8.34
N SER A 133 17.33 3.93 -8.08
CA SER A 133 17.19 3.23 -6.80
C SER A 133 18.43 2.40 -6.43
N GLY A 134 19.01 1.66 -7.39
CA GLY A 134 20.21 0.85 -7.16
C GLY A 134 21.44 1.65 -6.68
N PRO A 135 21.83 2.72 -7.39
CA PRO A 135 22.88 3.65 -6.95
C PRO A 135 22.60 4.25 -5.57
N VAL A 136 21.37 4.69 -5.29
CA VAL A 136 20.98 5.26 -3.99
C VAL A 136 21.17 4.23 -2.87
N ILE A 137 20.64 3.02 -3.04
CA ILE A 137 20.76 1.94 -2.05
C ILE A 137 22.22 1.55 -1.82
N THR A 138 23.02 1.51 -2.88
CA THR A 138 24.45 1.20 -2.80
C THR A 138 25.17 2.26 -1.95
N ARG A 139 24.87 3.54 -2.17
CA ARG A 139 25.46 4.62 -1.38
C ARG A 139 24.99 4.63 0.07
N ILE A 140 23.71 4.33 0.34
CA ILE A 140 23.19 4.12 1.70
C ILE A 140 23.97 3.01 2.42
N ARG A 141 24.26 1.88 1.75
CA ARG A 141 25.01 0.77 2.36
C ARG A 141 26.49 1.07 2.60
N ALA A 142 27.08 1.90 1.75
CA ALA A 142 28.47 2.31 1.87
C ALA A 142 28.69 3.43 2.90
N ALA A 143 27.63 4.19 3.22
CA ALA A 143 27.69 5.29 4.16
C ALA A 143 27.88 4.81 5.60
N ARG A 144 28.53 5.65 6.42
CA ARG A 144 28.65 5.42 7.86
C ARG A 144 27.30 5.60 8.53
N ALA A 145 26.79 4.53 9.14
CA ALA A 145 25.60 4.58 9.99
C ALA A 145 25.93 5.21 11.35
N LEU A 146 24.96 5.94 11.90
CA LEU A 146 24.99 6.42 13.27
C LEU A 146 24.73 5.25 14.24
N PRO A 147 25.40 5.21 15.40
CA PRO A 147 25.01 4.31 16.47
C PRO A 147 23.62 4.70 16.99
N ALA A 148 22.93 3.76 17.63
CA ALA A 148 21.61 4.01 18.23
C ALA A 148 21.68 5.01 19.41
N GLU A 149 22.80 5.03 20.15
CA GLU A 149 23.04 5.96 21.25
C GLU A 149 24.39 6.65 21.04
N ALA A 150 24.40 7.97 21.22
CA ALA A 150 25.58 8.82 21.20
C ALA A 150 25.38 10.01 22.15
N GLU A 151 26.41 10.83 22.33
CA GLU A 151 26.30 12.06 23.13
C GLU A 151 25.23 13.03 22.60
N THR A 152 24.91 12.96 21.31
CA THR A 152 23.95 13.87 20.66
C THR A 152 22.51 13.35 20.62
N HIS A 153 22.28 12.06 20.91
CA HIS A 153 20.95 11.44 20.83
C HIS A 153 20.90 10.04 21.46
N ALA A 154 19.68 9.58 21.76
CA ALA A 154 19.37 8.17 21.90
C ALA A 154 18.13 7.83 21.06
N LEU A 155 18.21 6.77 20.27
CA LEU A 155 17.14 6.28 19.40
C LEU A 155 17.02 4.77 19.57
N SER A 156 15.80 4.27 19.71
CA SER A 156 15.50 2.84 19.60
C SER A 156 14.45 2.60 18.53
N VAL A 157 14.56 1.43 17.91
CA VAL A 157 13.49 0.80 17.14
C VAL A 157 13.07 -0.42 17.93
N ASP A 158 11.93 -0.32 18.61
CA ASP A 158 11.40 -1.38 19.47
C ASP A 158 10.75 -2.48 18.63
N LEU A 159 10.17 -2.10 17.48
CA LEU A 159 9.54 -3.00 16.53
C LEU A 159 9.79 -2.52 15.11
N GLY A 160 10.15 -3.44 14.22
CA GLY A 160 10.22 -3.19 12.78
C GLY A 160 9.80 -4.43 12.00
N GLN A 161 8.68 -4.35 11.28
CA GLN A 161 8.08 -5.49 10.59
C GLN A 161 7.64 -5.15 9.16
N VAL A 162 7.66 -6.17 8.29
CA VAL A 162 7.21 -6.08 6.89
C VAL A 162 6.49 -7.37 6.46
N ALA A 163 5.37 -7.23 5.74
CA ALA A 163 4.64 -8.35 5.14
C ALA A 163 5.17 -8.70 3.74
N GLY A 164 4.83 -9.91 3.26
CA GLY A 164 5.25 -10.40 1.95
C GLY A 164 4.83 -9.51 0.76
N ALA A 165 3.70 -8.82 0.86
CA ALA A 165 3.24 -7.88 -0.18
C ALA A 165 3.86 -6.47 -0.06
N GLY A 166 4.71 -6.23 0.95
CA GLY A 166 5.49 -5.00 1.09
C GLY A 166 4.93 -3.97 2.06
N GLN A 167 3.78 -4.20 2.70
CA GLN A 167 3.29 -3.37 3.80
C GLN A 167 4.21 -3.49 5.01
N GLY A 168 4.55 -2.40 5.67
CA GLY A 168 5.38 -2.44 6.86
C GLY A 168 4.99 -1.41 7.91
N VAL A 169 5.34 -1.75 9.14
CA VAL A 169 5.12 -0.93 10.33
C VAL A 169 6.37 -0.97 11.21
N ALA A 170 6.63 0.13 11.89
CA ALA A 170 7.68 0.21 12.88
C ALA A 170 7.26 1.10 14.05
N SER A 171 7.88 0.90 15.20
CA SER A 171 7.71 1.76 16.37
C SER A 171 9.01 1.84 17.15
N GLY A 172 9.13 2.88 17.96
CA GLY A 172 10.30 3.09 18.79
C GLY A 172 10.20 4.39 19.56
N TRP A 173 11.35 4.94 19.94
CA TRP A 173 11.43 6.19 20.68
C TRP A 173 12.70 6.95 20.33
N PHE A 174 12.68 8.26 20.57
CA PHE A 174 13.79 9.16 20.30
C PHE A 174 13.93 10.23 21.36
N LEU A 175 15.13 10.32 21.93
CA LEU A 175 15.51 11.35 22.88
C LEU A 175 16.62 12.20 22.26
N PRO A 176 16.30 13.44 21.82
CA PRO A 176 17.29 14.34 21.26
C PRO A 176 18.11 15.05 22.36
N THR A 177 19.21 15.66 21.96
CA THR A 177 19.81 16.78 22.71
C THR A 177 19.35 18.09 22.10
N ALA A 178 19.69 19.24 22.70
CA ALA A 178 19.40 20.55 22.12
C ALA A 178 19.91 20.71 20.66
N ALA A 179 20.99 20.01 20.28
CA ALA A 179 21.56 20.06 18.94
C ALA A 179 20.82 19.21 17.89
N THR A 180 19.97 18.27 18.32
CA THR A 180 19.28 17.31 17.45
C THR A 180 17.76 17.34 17.64
N GLN A 181 17.23 18.41 18.26
CA GLN A 181 15.79 18.63 18.34
C GLN A 181 15.19 18.83 16.94
N GLY A 182 14.04 18.20 16.70
CA GLY A 182 13.30 18.31 15.45
C GLY A 182 12.60 17.00 15.07
N ALA A 183 12.02 16.98 13.88
CA ALA A 183 11.30 15.83 13.37
C ALA A 183 12.26 14.75 12.82
N LEU A 184 12.07 13.51 13.25
CA LEU A 184 12.64 12.35 12.56
C LEU A 184 12.06 12.21 11.14
N HIS A 185 12.90 11.72 10.25
CA HIS A 185 12.51 11.28 8.92
C HIS A 185 12.95 9.85 8.72
N ALA A 186 12.19 9.06 7.96
CA ALA A 186 12.56 7.68 7.71
C ALA A 186 12.30 7.25 6.25
N LEU A 187 13.09 6.27 5.84
CA LEU A 187 12.93 5.55 4.57
C LEU A 187 13.03 4.05 4.87
N ALA A 188 12.23 3.26 4.19
CA ALA A 188 12.41 1.81 4.15
C ALA A 188 13.09 1.46 2.82
N PHE A 189 13.99 0.48 2.83
CA PHE A 189 14.68 0.05 1.62
C PHE A 189 14.98 -1.44 1.65
N ASP A 190 15.04 -2.05 0.47
CA ASP A 190 15.53 -3.43 0.27
C ASP A 190 16.79 -3.42 -0.63
N ASP A 191 16.98 -4.45 -1.46
CA ASP A 191 18.07 -4.51 -2.44
C ASP A 191 17.79 -3.72 -3.74
N ARG A 192 16.55 -3.32 -4.01
CA ARG A 192 16.09 -2.82 -5.33
C ARG A 192 15.26 -1.55 -5.29
N GLN A 193 14.62 -1.23 -4.18
CA GLN A 193 13.65 -0.14 -4.06
C GLN A 193 13.78 0.58 -2.71
N LEU A 194 13.30 1.83 -2.71
CA LEU A 194 13.05 2.61 -1.51
C LEU A 194 11.55 2.87 -1.38
N ALA A 195 11.09 3.01 -0.15
CA ALA A 195 9.76 3.42 0.20
C ALA A 195 9.82 4.57 1.21
N ARG A 196 8.96 5.56 1.00
CA ARG A 196 8.71 6.62 1.96
C ARG A 196 8.09 6.02 3.23
N VAL A 197 8.52 6.50 4.39
CA VAL A 197 7.93 6.11 5.67
C VAL A 197 7.18 7.29 6.25
N THR A 198 5.88 7.09 6.50
CA THR A 198 5.05 8.03 7.25
C THR A 198 5.30 7.78 8.74
N MET A 199 5.62 8.83 9.48
CA MET A 199 5.90 8.75 10.92
C MET A 199 4.94 9.64 11.70
N ALA A 200 4.43 9.11 12.81
CA ALA A 200 3.71 9.86 13.84
C ALA A 200 4.59 9.92 15.10
N GLN A 201 5.19 11.07 15.33
CA GLN A 201 6.10 11.33 16.44
C GLN A 201 5.32 11.82 17.66
N GLY A 202 5.74 11.44 18.86
CA GLY A 202 5.01 11.70 20.09
C GLY A 202 3.67 10.95 20.21
N ALA A 203 3.51 9.91 19.40
CA ALA A 203 2.33 9.07 19.38
C ALA A 203 2.22 8.20 20.63
N VAL A 204 3.34 7.82 21.26
CA VAL A 204 3.38 6.90 22.39
C VAL A 204 4.05 7.55 23.59
N ALA A 205 3.37 7.50 24.74
CA ALA A 205 3.93 7.95 26.02
C ALA A 205 5.03 6.99 26.50
N ARG A 206 6.13 7.55 27.00
CA ARG A 206 7.33 6.79 27.41
C ARG A 206 7.81 7.22 28.78
N THR A 207 7.00 6.95 29.80
CA THR A 207 7.34 7.25 31.20
C THR A 207 8.55 6.47 31.70
N ASP A 208 8.81 5.30 31.11
CA ASP A 208 9.98 4.48 31.36
C ASP A 208 11.31 5.16 31.01
N LEU A 209 11.28 6.16 30.11
CA LEU A 209 12.47 6.88 29.67
C LEU A 209 12.87 8.06 30.58
N ALA A 210 12.11 8.36 31.63
CA ALA A 210 12.38 9.48 32.53
C ALA A 210 13.78 9.43 33.17
N ALA A 211 14.36 8.24 33.33
CA ALA A 211 15.71 8.05 33.85
C ALA A 211 16.82 8.63 32.94
N TYR A 212 16.53 8.91 31.67
CA TYR A 212 17.47 9.47 30.70
C TYR A 212 17.43 11.01 30.61
N ALA A 213 16.57 11.66 31.40
CA ALA A 213 16.32 13.10 31.32
C ALA A 213 17.51 13.97 31.79
N ASP A 214 18.51 13.37 32.44
CA ASP A 214 19.76 14.04 32.81
C ASP A 214 20.71 14.24 31.61
N ARG A 215 20.61 13.36 30.60
CA ARG A 215 21.47 13.34 29.41
C ARG A 215 20.78 13.88 28.17
N TYR A 216 19.47 13.69 28.06
CA TYR A 216 18.70 14.01 26.87
C TYR A 216 17.45 14.82 27.20
N VAL A 217 16.89 15.46 26.19
CA VAL A 217 15.62 16.17 26.30
C VAL A 217 14.50 15.14 26.33
N TYR A 218 13.85 15.04 27.50
CA TYR A 218 12.74 14.13 27.75
C TYR A 218 11.41 14.90 27.73
N GLY A 219 10.50 14.50 26.84
CA GLY A 219 9.17 15.12 26.69
C GLY A 219 8.02 14.33 27.29
N GLY A 220 8.24 13.08 27.71
CA GLY A 220 7.18 12.18 28.20
C GLY A 220 6.39 11.49 27.10
N ARG A 221 6.38 12.07 25.89
CA ARG A 221 5.83 11.51 24.65
C ARG A 221 6.93 11.42 23.61
N ASP A 222 7.94 10.61 23.91
CA ASP A 222 9.13 10.46 23.08
C ASP A 222 9.03 9.25 22.13
N GLY A 223 7.93 8.51 22.18
CA GLY A 223 7.65 7.37 21.32
C GLY A 223 7.08 7.77 19.95
N TRP A 224 7.44 7.01 18.92
CA TRP A 224 6.98 7.20 17.55
C TRP A 224 6.42 5.91 16.95
N LEU A 225 5.49 6.09 16.02
CA LEU A 225 4.92 5.03 15.18
C LEU A 225 5.21 5.35 13.72
N ALA A 226 5.37 4.32 12.90
CA ALA A 226 5.70 4.48 11.50
C ALA A 226 5.05 3.40 10.63
N ALA A 227 4.70 3.77 9.41
CA ALA A 227 4.08 2.89 8.44
C ALA A 227 4.57 3.22 7.02
N PHE A 228 4.64 2.20 6.17
CA PHE A 228 5.10 2.34 4.79
C PHE A 228 4.62 1.18 3.92
N ARG A 229 4.82 1.34 2.61
CA ARG A 229 4.61 0.29 1.62
C ARG A 229 5.69 0.31 0.56
N PHE A 230 6.27 -0.86 0.27
CA PHE A 230 7.08 -1.06 -0.92
C PHE A 230 6.22 -1.18 -2.19
N ALA A 231 6.73 -0.66 -3.32
CA ALA A 231 6.03 -0.70 -4.61
C ALA A 231 5.84 -2.14 -5.13
N SER A 232 6.74 -3.04 -4.76
CA SER A 232 6.65 -4.47 -5.03
C SER A 232 7.05 -5.30 -3.79
N PRO A 233 6.70 -6.59 -3.71
CA PRO A 233 7.24 -7.50 -2.71
C PRO A 233 8.75 -7.34 -2.52
N ALA A 234 9.21 -7.32 -1.26
CA ALA A 234 10.61 -7.07 -0.95
C ALA A 234 11.51 -8.12 -1.64
N SER A 235 12.50 -7.66 -2.40
CA SER A 235 13.41 -8.53 -3.17
C SER A 235 14.60 -9.05 -2.36
N GLY A 236 14.61 -8.81 -1.04
CA GLY A 236 15.69 -9.17 -0.13
C GLY A 236 15.45 -8.66 1.29
N ALA A 237 16.51 -8.54 2.08
CA ALA A 237 16.43 -8.08 3.46
C ALA A 237 16.01 -6.60 3.53
N ALA A 238 14.78 -6.36 3.97
CA ALA A 238 14.24 -5.03 4.18
C ALA A 238 14.87 -4.39 5.43
N ARG A 239 15.10 -3.07 5.35
CA ARG A 239 15.68 -2.27 6.43
C ARG A 239 14.95 -0.93 6.55
N LEU A 240 14.91 -0.41 7.76
CA LEU A 240 14.46 0.94 8.07
C LEU A 240 15.69 1.82 8.29
N LEU A 241 15.73 2.97 7.63
CA LEU A 241 16.67 4.04 7.89
C LEU A 241 15.93 5.17 8.61
N VAL A 242 16.37 5.50 9.83
CA VAL A 242 15.87 6.64 10.61
C VAL A 242 16.92 7.74 10.62
N MET A 243 16.56 8.90 10.09
CA MET A 243 17.45 10.03 9.86
C MET A 243 17.19 11.14 10.87
N LEU A 244 18.20 11.52 11.66
CA LEU A 244 18.06 12.42 12.80
C LEU A 244 18.15 13.90 12.42
N PRO A 245 17.37 14.81 13.03
CA PRO A 245 17.48 16.25 12.80
C PRO A 245 18.92 16.76 12.99
N GLY A 246 19.33 17.71 12.16
CA GLY A 246 20.66 18.33 12.23
C GLY A 246 21.83 17.43 11.79
N GLN A 247 21.63 16.12 11.67
CA GLN A 247 22.65 15.18 11.16
C GLN A 247 22.55 15.08 9.64
N LEU A 248 23.13 16.07 8.96
CA LEU A 248 23.14 16.12 7.49
C LEU A 248 24.36 15.45 6.89
N ALA A 249 25.40 15.15 7.66
CA ALA A 249 26.65 14.60 7.15
C ALA A 249 26.85 13.11 7.50
N GLU A 250 25.83 12.50 8.10
CA GLU A 250 25.78 11.07 8.42
C GLU A 250 24.38 10.56 8.04
N LEU A 251 24.31 9.29 7.66
CA LEU A 251 23.12 8.72 7.06
C LEU A 251 21.93 8.67 8.04
N GLY A 252 22.18 8.28 9.28
CA GLY A 252 21.14 7.89 10.24
C GLY A 252 21.37 6.52 10.84
N VAL A 253 20.40 6.05 11.62
CA VAL A 253 20.41 4.72 12.24
C VAL A 253 19.69 3.73 11.32
N ILE A 254 20.33 2.60 11.03
CA ILE A 254 19.75 1.53 10.21
C ILE A 254 19.29 0.39 11.12
N HIS A 255 18.05 -0.06 10.93
CA HIS A 255 17.47 -1.20 11.64
C HIS A 255 16.95 -2.26 10.66
N PRO A 256 17.26 -3.57 10.84
CA PRO A 256 16.69 -4.62 10.02
C PRO A 256 15.20 -4.82 10.30
N LEU A 257 14.42 -5.11 9.28
CA LEU A 257 12.99 -5.39 9.42
C LEU A 257 12.72 -6.90 9.44
N THR A 258 11.81 -7.33 10.31
CA THR A 258 11.40 -8.74 10.42
C THR A 258 10.23 -9.04 9.49
N GLN A 259 10.33 -10.10 8.70
CA GLN A 259 9.22 -10.52 7.84
C GLN A 259 8.13 -11.23 8.64
N VAL A 260 6.88 -10.81 8.45
CA VAL A 260 5.69 -11.38 9.12
C VAL A 260 4.54 -11.60 8.14
N ALA A 261 3.47 -12.25 8.59
CA ALA A 261 2.25 -12.39 7.80
C ALA A 261 1.43 -11.08 7.80
N ALA A 262 0.68 -10.82 6.73
CA ALA A 262 -0.15 -9.61 6.58
C ALA A 262 -1.13 -9.35 7.76
N PRO A 263 -1.79 -10.36 8.37
CA PRO A 263 -2.64 -10.14 9.55
C PRO A 263 -1.89 -9.52 10.73
N GLN A 264 -0.59 -9.80 10.89
CA GLN A 264 0.20 -9.20 11.96
C GLN A 264 0.40 -7.69 11.73
N ILE A 265 0.63 -7.27 10.48
CA ILE A 265 0.73 -5.84 10.13
C ILE A 265 -0.61 -5.14 10.38
N ALA A 266 -1.71 -5.74 9.91
CA ALA A 266 -3.05 -5.19 10.12
C ALA A 266 -3.39 -5.03 11.61
N ARG A 267 -3.06 -6.05 12.43
CA ARG A 267 -3.23 -5.98 13.88
C ARG A 267 -2.45 -4.81 14.49
N LEU A 268 -1.19 -4.63 14.11
CA LEU A 268 -0.35 -3.54 14.62
C LEU A 268 -0.87 -2.16 14.21
N LEU A 269 -1.45 -2.02 13.02
CA LEU A 269 -2.10 -0.77 12.59
C LEU A 269 -3.37 -0.48 13.40
N VAL A 270 -4.17 -1.50 13.68
CA VAL A 270 -5.36 -1.38 14.54
C VAL A 270 -4.95 -0.98 15.96
N GLU A 271 -3.95 -1.65 16.54
CA GLU A 271 -3.39 -1.29 17.84
C GLU A 271 -2.88 0.17 17.80
N ALA A 272 -2.04 0.53 16.81
CA ALA A 272 -1.51 1.88 16.63
C ALA A 272 -2.61 2.96 16.59
N ARG A 273 -3.72 2.68 15.90
CA ARG A 273 -4.88 3.58 15.85
C ARG A 273 -5.51 3.79 17.23
N LEU A 274 -5.54 2.78 18.09
CA LEU A 274 -6.05 2.90 19.47
C LEU A 274 -5.10 3.70 20.38
N TRP A 275 -3.79 3.64 20.11
CA TRP A 275 -2.79 4.42 20.85
C TRP A 275 -2.74 5.89 20.43
N GLN A 276 -3.21 6.23 19.22
CA GLN A 276 -3.20 7.60 18.74
C GLN A 276 -4.45 8.39 19.18
N GLU A 277 -4.18 9.56 19.78
CA GLU A 277 -5.22 10.52 20.13
C GLU A 277 -5.75 11.28 18.91
N ASP A 278 -4.94 11.42 17.87
CA ASP A 278 -5.28 12.10 16.62
C ASP A 278 -5.76 11.11 15.54
N PRO A 279 -7.05 11.15 15.14
CA PRO A 279 -7.59 10.27 14.11
C PRO A 279 -6.94 10.49 12.73
N GLU A 280 -6.53 11.71 12.39
CA GLU A 280 -5.94 12.01 11.08
C GLU A 280 -4.55 11.39 10.95
N GLY A 281 -3.74 11.46 12.00
CA GLY A 281 -2.47 10.75 12.10
C GLY A 281 -2.62 9.24 11.94
N ALA A 282 -3.69 8.65 12.49
CA ALA A 282 -3.91 7.22 12.42
C ALA A 282 -4.33 6.79 11.01
N ASP A 283 -5.20 7.58 10.37
CA ASP A 283 -5.58 7.38 8.97
C ASP A 283 -4.38 7.59 8.03
N ALA A 284 -3.47 8.53 8.33
CA ALA A 284 -2.24 8.73 7.57
C ALA A 284 -1.29 7.52 7.67
N LEU A 285 -1.13 6.92 8.86
CA LEU A 285 -0.35 5.68 9.02
C LEU A 285 -0.97 4.51 8.25
N HIS A 286 -2.30 4.35 8.33
CA HIS A 286 -2.99 3.29 7.58
C HIS A 286 -2.78 3.48 6.08
N ARG A 287 -3.06 4.67 5.55
CA ARG A 287 -2.85 5.03 4.12
C ARG A 287 -1.43 4.74 3.64
N ALA A 288 -0.43 4.97 4.49
CA ALA A 288 0.96 4.69 4.15
C ALA A 288 1.24 3.20 3.85
N THR A 289 0.36 2.28 4.25
CA THR A 289 0.46 0.84 3.94
C THR A 289 -0.36 0.40 2.72
N LEU A 290 -1.18 1.30 2.16
CA LEU A 290 -2.06 1.03 1.04
C LEU A 290 -1.35 1.31 -0.30
N VAL A 291 -1.84 0.68 -1.37
CA VAL A 291 -1.38 0.99 -2.73
C VAL A 291 -1.87 2.39 -3.09
N ALA A 292 -0.98 3.20 -3.67
CA ALA A 292 -1.35 4.53 -4.14
C ALA A 292 -2.50 4.46 -5.17
N PRO A 293 -3.47 5.37 -5.12
CA PRO A 293 -4.55 5.42 -6.10
C PRO A 293 -3.99 5.58 -7.53
N GLY A 294 -4.58 4.88 -8.49
CA GLY A 294 -4.10 4.83 -9.88
C GLY A 294 -3.82 3.43 -10.44
N ALA A 295 -4.40 2.38 -9.84
CA ALA A 295 -4.32 1.03 -10.39
C ALA A 295 -4.69 1.04 -11.89
N PRO A 296 -3.92 0.36 -12.76
CA PRO A 296 -4.21 0.31 -14.18
C PRO A 296 -5.64 -0.20 -14.41
N ALA A 297 -6.30 0.33 -15.44
CA ALA A 297 -7.64 -0.10 -15.82
C ALA A 297 -7.70 -1.63 -15.95
N LEU A 298 -8.79 -2.22 -15.48
CA LEU A 298 -8.97 -3.66 -15.48
C LEU A 298 -8.98 -4.19 -16.92
N VAL A 299 -7.98 -5.01 -17.26
CA VAL A 299 -7.92 -5.69 -18.55
C VAL A 299 -8.43 -7.12 -18.37
N LEU A 300 -9.56 -7.44 -19.00
CA LEU A 300 -10.02 -8.81 -19.10
C LEU A 300 -9.36 -9.49 -20.31
N PRO A 301 -8.81 -10.71 -20.14
CA PRO A 301 -8.31 -11.46 -21.28
C PRO A 301 -9.47 -11.83 -22.21
N ASP A 302 -9.15 -11.90 -23.50
CA ASP A 302 -10.03 -12.53 -24.47
C ASP A 302 -10.05 -14.04 -24.21
N SER A 303 -11.23 -14.58 -23.93
CA SER A 303 -11.46 -16.01 -23.76
C SER A 303 -12.55 -16.49 -24.72
N PRO A 304 -12.51 -17.76 -25.15
CA PRO A 304 -13.65 -18.35 -25.83
C PRO A 304 -14.88 -18.34 -24.91
N PRO A 305 -16.10 -18.31 -25.47
CA PRO A 305 -17.32 -18.35 -24.67
C PRO A 305 -17.34 -19.55 -23.72
N LEU A 306 -17.77 -19.32 -22.48
CA LEU A 306 -17.93 -20.37 -21.48
C LEU A 306 -18.93 -21.44 -21.98
N PRO A 307 -18.57 -22.73 -22.02
CA PRO A 307 -19.52 -23.79 -22.33
C PRO A 307 -20.65 -23.84 -21.30
N GLY A 308 -21.90 -23.94 -21.76
CA GLY A 308 -23.07 -23.98 -20.88
C GLY A 308 -23.07 -25.17 -19.91
N ASP A 309 -22.36 -26.25 -20.21
CA ASP A 309 -22.20 -27.44 -19.37
C ASP A 309 -20.91 -27.47 -18.54
N ALA A 310 -20.12 -26.39 -18.53
CA ALA A 310 -18.90 -26.29 -17.75
C ALA A 310 -19.15 -26.55 -16.24
N SER A 311 -18.17 -27.19 -15.60
CA SER A 311 -18.18 -27.40 -14.14
C SER A 311 -18.13 -26.07 -13.38
N LEU A 312 -18.59 -26.09 -12.14
CA LEU A 312 -18.40 -24.99 -11.19
C LEU A 312 -16.99 -25.07 -10.62
N LEU A 313 -16.21 -24.00 -10.74
CA LEU A 313 -15.08 -23.75 -9.86
C LEU A 313 -15.60 -22.98 -8.65
N LEU A 314 -15.86 -23.69 -7.56
CA LEU A 314 -16.39 -23.11 -6.33
C LEU A 314 -15.25 -22.70 -5.41
N ILE A 315 -14.99 -21.39 -5.30
CA ILE A 315 -14.10 -20.81 -4.30
C ILE A 315 -14.93 -20.51 -3.05
N LEU A 316 -14.75 -21.34 -2.03
CA LEU A 316 -15.59 -21.31 -0.85
C LEU A 316 -14.84 -20.79 0.37
N ASP A 317 -15.29 -19.67 0.90
CA ASP A 317 -15.01 -19.32 2.29
C ASP A 317 -15.99 -20.04 3.20
N HIS A 318 -15.59 -21.17 3.76
CA HIS A 318 -16.48 -21.90 4.65
C HIS A 318 -16.60 -21.17 5.98
N ASP A 319 -17.79 -20.76 6.40
CA ASP A 319 -18.00 -20.01 7.65
C ASP A 319 -18.98 -20.70 8.60
N LEU A 320 -19.38 -21.94 8.27
CA LEU A 320 -20.24 -22.79 9.08
C LEU A 320 -19.42 -23.88 9.79
N ALA A 321 -20.09 -24.73 10.57
CA ALA A 321 -19.44 -25.88 11.16
C ALA A 321 -18.98 -26.85 10.07
N ALA A 322 -17.82 -27.50 10.27
CA ALA A 322 -17.23 -28.38 9.25
C ALA A 322 -18.19 -29.46 8.69
N PRO A 323 -19.08 -30.10 9.48
CA PRO A 323 -20.05 -31.05 8.95
C PRO A 323 -21.06 -30.43 7.97
N ASP A 324 -21.41 -29.16 8.14
CA ASP A 324 -22.41 -28.45 7.32
C ASP A 324 -21.93 -28.24 5.89
N LEU A 325 -20.61 -28.31 5.65
CA LEU A 325 -20.03 -28.27 4.30
C LEU A 325 -20.66 -29.32 3.38
N ARG A 326 -21.03 -30.49 3.91
CA ARG A 326 -21.70 -31.54 3.14
C ARG A 326 -23.02 -31.04 2.57
N ASP A 327 -23.84 -30.38 3.38
CA ASP A 327 -25.17 -29.92 2.96
C ASP A 327 -25.09 -28.69 2.06
N VAL A 328 -24.10 -27.82 2.26
CA VAL A 328 -23.78 -26.72 1.33
C VAL A 328 -23.49 -27.28 -0.07
N LEU A 329 -22.57 -28.25 -0.19
CA LEU A 329 -22.19 -28.83 -1.48
C LEU A 329 -23.35 -29.58 -2.13
N ARG A 330 -24.14 -30.35 -1.36
CA ARG A 330 -25.33 -31.05 -1.86
C ARG A 330 -26.35 -30.09 -2.42
N ARG A 331 -26.63 -29.00 -1.70
CA ARG A 331 -27.60 -27.99 -2.13
C ARG A 331 -27.16 -27.31 -3.42
N VAL A 332 -25.88 -26.97 -3.55
CA VAL A 332 -25.33 -26.36 -4.77
C VAL A 332 -25.37 -27.34 -5.96
N ALA A 333 -24.97 -28.59 -5.76
CA ALA A 333 -25.01 -29.61 -6.81
C ALA A 333 -26.45 -29.85 -7.30
N GLN A 334 -27.39 -29.97 -6.37
CA GLN A 334 -28.81 -30.14 -6.68
C GLN A 334 -29.39 -28.91 -7.40
N ALA A 335 -29.09 -27.70 -6.94
CA ALA A 335 -29.62 -26.47 -7.50
C ALA A 335 -29.11 -26.22 -8.92
N THR A 336 -27.82 -26.46 -9.17
CA THR A 336 -27.18 -26.10 -10.44
C THR A 336 -27.14 -27.25 -11.44
N GLY A 337 -27.16 -28.51 -10.97
CA GLY A 337 -26.99 -29.69 -11.83
C GLY A 337 -25.60 -29.80 -12.47
N ARG A 338 -24.60 -29.07 -11.97
CA ARG A 338 -23.21 -29.04 -12.46
C ARG A 338 -22.26 -29.83 -11.57
N GLY A 339 -21.14 -30.30 -12.13
CA GLY A 339 -20.02 -30.80 -11.34
C GLY A 339 -19.35 -29.67 -10.54
N ILE A 340 -18.79 -30.00 -9.37
CA ILE A 340 -18.15 -29.02 -8.46
C ILE A 340 -16.67 -29.34 -8.30
N ASP A 341 -15.86 -28.37 -8.68
CA ASP A 341 -14.43 -28.28 -8.42
C ASP A 341 -14.25 -27.31 -7.25
N LEU A 342 -14.08 -27.85 -6.05
CA LEU A 342 -14.02 -27.10 -4.80
C LEU A 342 -12.60 -26.60 -4.52
N HIS A 343 -12.45 -25.30 -4.45
CA HIS A 343 -11.31 -24.61 -3.86
C HIS A 343 -11.72 -24.09 -2.47
N LEU A 344 -11.25 -24.74 -1.42
CA LEU A 344 -11.62 -24.39 -0.05
C LEU A 344 -10.63 -23.37 0.54
N LEU A 345 -11.13 -22.22 1.00
CA LEU A 345 -10.32 -21.15 1.58
C LEU A 345 -9.95 -21.46 3.04
N ARG A 346 -8.98 -22.36 3.20
CA ARG A 346 -8.46 -22.84 4.48
C ARG A 346 -6.96 -23.07 4.39
N THR A 347 -6.27 -22.96 5.53
CA THR A 347 -4.84 -23.29 5.63
C THR A 347 -4.59 -24.79 5.61
N THR A 348 -5.55 -25.61 6.06
CA THR A 348 -5.40 -27.05 6.17
C THR A 348 -6.75 -27.75 5.97
N LEU A 349 -6.74 -28.89 5.27
CA LEU A 349 -7.89 -29.76 5.14
C LEU A 349 -7.98 -30.72 6.34
N THR A 350 -8.82 -30.39 7.32
CA THR A 350 -9.05 -31.22 8.51
C THR A 350 -9.78 -32.53 8.15
N PRO A 351 -9.74 -33.55 9.03
CA PRO A 351 -10.52 -34.79 8.85
C PRO A 351 -12.01 -34.53 8.64
N ASP A 352 -12.65 -33.69 9.47
CA ASP A 352 -14.09 -33.41 9.37
C ASP A 352 -14.48 -32.75 8.04
N LEU A 353 -13.65 -31.83 7.54
CA LEU A 353 -13.87 -31.20 6.24
C LEU A 353 -13.73 -32.22 5.11
N ARG A 354 -12.74 -33.12 5.20
CA ARG A 354 -12.55 -34.20 4.23
C ARG A 354 -13.74 -35.16 4.21
N ASP A 355 -14.24 -35.53 5.39
CA ASP A 355 -15.38 -36.43 5.53
C ASP A 355 -16.67 -35.79 5.01
N ALA A 356 -16.87 -34.49 5.25
CA ALA A 356 -17.99 -33.74 4.71
C ALA A 356 -17.96 -33.68 3.17
N ILE A 357 -16.80 -33.41 2.57
CA ILE A 357 -16.60 -33.41 1.11
C ILE A 357 -16.84 -34.80 0.52
N ALA A 358 -16.27 -35.85 1.14
CA ALA A 358 -16.47 -37.23 0.70
C ALA A 358 -17.94 -37.66 0.83
N GLY A 359 -18.63 -37.22 1.89
CA GLY A 359 -20.06 -37.40 2.07
C GLY A 359 -20.87 -36.77 0.95
N ALA A 360 -20.59 -35.50 0.63
CA ALA A 360 -21.24 -34.82 -0.49
C ALA A 360 -20.99 -35.54 -1.82
N ALA A 361 -19.75 -35.96 -2.09
CA ALA A 361 -19.39 -36.67 -3.32
C ALA A 361 -20.09 -38.02 -3.49
N ARG A 362 -20.43 -38.72 -2.40
CA ARG A 362 -21.21 -39.98 -2.46
C ARG A 362 -22.70 -39.75 -2.70
N GLU A 363 -23.22 -38.58 -2.34
CA GLU A 363 -24.65 -38.29 -2.32
C GLU A 363 -25.13 -37.42 -3.48
N CYS A 364 -24.22 -36.67 -4.11
CA CYS A 364 -24.53 -35.86 -5.26
C CYS A 364 -24.53 -36.72 -6.54
N PRO A 365 -25.49 -36.52 -7.45
CA PRO A 365 -25.45 -37.18 -8.75
C PRO A 365 -24.35 -36.60 -9.67
N GLN A 366 -23.93 -35.35 -9.45
CA GLN A 366 -22.81 -34.71 -10.14
C GLN A 366 -21.49 -34.92 -9.37
N PRO A 367 -20.34 -34.96 -10.07
CA PRO A 367 -19.05 -35.11 -9.41
C PRO A 367 -18.76 -33.91 -8.51
N VAL A 368 -18.32 -34.18 -7.27
CA VAL A 368 -17.80 -33.18 -6.33
C VAL A 368 -16.36 -33.58 -6.00
N ARG A 369 -15.40 -32.70 -6.32
CA ARG A 369 -13.98 -32.94 -6.06
C ARG A 369 -13.35 -31.71 -5.41
N ILE A 370 -12.45 -31.93 -4.45
CA ILE A 370 -11.57 -30.88 -3.95
C ILE A 370 -10.39 -30.73 -4.90
N VAL A 371 -10.17 -29.52 -5.42
CA VAL A 371 -9.01 -29.21 -6.27
C VAL A 371 -7.87 -28.58 -5.47
N ALA A 372 -8.20 -27.80 -4.44
CA ALA A 372 -7.22 -27.17 -3.56
C ALA A 372 -7.82 -26.78 -2.20
N CYS A 373 -6.94 -26.66 -1.21
CA CYS A 373 -7.24 -26.17 0.13
C CYS A 373 -6.15 -25.19 0.54
N THR A 374 -6.35 -23.91 0.24
CA THR A 374 -5.38 -22.83 0.50
C THR A 374 -6.12 -21.55 0.86
N PRO A 375 -5.56 -20.67 1.71
CA PRO A 375 -6.23 -19.43 2.11
C PRO A 375 -6.34 -18.42 0.96
N GLN A 376 -5.55 -18.60 -0.11
CA GLN A 376 -5.60 -17.78 -1.31
C GLN A 376 -6.42 -18.48 -2.41
N PRO A 377 -7.28 -17.73 -3.13
CA PRO A 377 -7.90 -18.16 -4.39
C PRO A 377 -6.87 -18.58 -5.46
N PRO A 378 -7.26 -19.42 -6.43
CA PRO A 378 -6.43 -19.68 -7.59
C PRO A 378 -6.35 -18.43 -8.48
N VAL A 379 -5.22 -18.25 -9.18
CA VAL A 379 -5.01 -17.13 -10.13
C VAL A 379 -5.30 -17.51 -11.58
N ALA A 380 -5.55 -18.79 -11.85
CA ALA A 380 -5.94 -19.31 -13.16
C ALA A 380 -6.78 -20.59 -13.01
N ALA A 381 -7.64 -20.85 -14.00
CA ALA A 381 -8.40 -22.09 -14.07
C ALA A 381 -7.64 -23.15 -14.89
N GLN A 382 -7.80 -24.43 -14.55
CA GLN A 382 -7.22 -25.55 -15.30
C GLN A 382 -7.99 -25.88 -16.59
N GLY A 383 -9.16 -25.28 -16.77
CA GLY A 383 -10.05 -25.48 -17.92
C GLY A 383 -11.25 -24.54 -17.86
N PRO A 384 -12.19 -24.65 -18.81
CA PRO A 384 -13.40 -23.82 -18.80
C PRO A 384 -14.25 -24.16 -17.57
N ALA A 385 -14.55 -23.15 -16.76
CA ALA A 385 -15.33 -23.31 -15.53
C ALA A 385 -16.15 -22.06 -15.24
N LEU A 386 -17.36 -22.25 -14.71
CA LEU A 386 -18.14 -21.18 -14.11
C LEU A 386 -17.56 -20.92 -12.72
N LEU A 387 -16.92 -19.77 -12.55
CA LEU A 387 -16.41 -19.32 -11.25
C LEU A 387 -17.59 -19.00 -10.34
N VAL A 388 -17.57 -19.50 -9.11
CA VAL A 388 -18.48 -19.06 -8.04
C VAL A 388 -17.65 -18.75 -6.80
N TYR A 389 -17.83 -17.57 -6.23
CA TYR A 389 -17.28 -17.22 -4.92
C TYR A 389 -18.41 -16.87 -3.95
N ALA A 390 -18.31 -17.39 -2.73
CA ALA A 390 -19.24 -17.09 -1.64
C ALA A 390 -18.69 -17.52 -0.29
N ARG A 391 -19.25 -16.95 0.79
CA ARG A 391 -19.25 -17.63 2.09
C ARG A 391 -20.23 -18.80 2.09
N SER A 392 -19.98 -19.84 2.88
CA SER A 392 -20.88 -21.00 2.96
C SER A 392 -22.28 -20.66 3.44
N SER A 393 -22.42 -19.79 4.45
CA SER A 393 -23.71 -19.30 4.94
C SER A 393 -24.53 -18.63 3.84
N VAL A 394 -23.91 -17.74 3.07
CA VAL A 394 -24.52 -17.04 1.93
C VAL A 394 -24.86 -18.03 0.82
N LEU A 395 -23.92 -18.91 0.48
CA LEU A 395 -24.12 -19.90 -0.57
C LEU A 395 -25.27 -20.85 -0.24
N PHE A 396 -25.36 -21.28 1.03
CA PHE A 396 -26.46 -22.13 1.48
C PHE A 396 -27.80 -21.42 1.33
N HIS A 397 -27.88 -20.13 1.65
CA HIS A 397 -29.10 -19.33 1.50
C HIS A 397 -29.49 -19.14 0.02
N LEU A 398 -28.51 -18.82 -0.83
CA LEU A 398 -28.73 -18.35 -2.20
C LEU A 398 -28.47 -19.37 -3.31
N ALA A 399 -28.07 -20.61 -3.00
CA ALA A 399 -27.67 -21.62 -4.00
C ALA A 399 -28.69 -21.82 -5.13
N GLY A 400 -29.99 -21.71 -4.84
CA GLY A 400 -31.07 -21.84 -5.83
C GLY A 400 -31.14 -20.71 -6.88
N ARG A 401 -30.29 -19.69 -6.76
CA ARG A 401 -30.22 -18.53 -7.67
C ARG A 401 -28.98 -18.58 -8.58
N LEU A 402 -28.12 -19.58 -8.42
CA LEU A 402 -26.98 -19.80 -9.29
C LEU A 402 -27.44 -20.32 -10.67
N PRO A 403 -26.69 -20.04 -11.76
CA PRO A 403 -27.02 -20.53 -13.09
C PRO A 403 -27.06 -22.06 -13.16
N VAL A 404 -28.15 -22.61 -13.69
CA VAL A 404 -28.28 -24.06 -13.87
C VAL A 404 -27.45 -24.53 -15.06
N ARG A 405 -27.20 -25.84 -15.15
CA ARG A 405 -26.50 -26.44 -16.29
C ARG A 405 -27.18 -26.05 -17.61
N GLY A 406 -26.39 -25.53 -18.55
CA GLY A 406 -26.84 -25.01 -19.83
C GLY A 406 -26.90 -23.49 -19.89
N GLU A 407 -27.01 -22.81 -18.74
CA GLU A 407 -27.02 -21.35 -18.67
C GLU A 407 -25.60 -20.77 -18.66
N VAL A 408 -25.43 -19.59 -19.23
CA VAL A 408 -24.18 -18.83 -19.19
C VAL A 408 -24.46 -17.44 -18.59
N PRO A 409 -23.48 -16.84 -17.89
CA PRO A 409 -23.65 -15.50 -17.32
C PRO A 409 -24.03 -14.47 -18.39
N GLY A 410 -24.99 -13.60 -18.07
CA GLY A 410 -25.40 -12.50 -18.97
C GLY A 410 -24.44 -11.31 -18.96
N HIS A 411 -23.62 -11.21 -17.91
CA HIS A 411 -22.57 -10.20 -17.71
C HIS A 411 -21.27 -10.90 -17.33
N ASP A 412 -20.13 -10.21 -17.45
CA ASP A 412 -18.82 -10.81 -17.16
C ASP A 412 -18.68 -11.20 -15.68
N LEU A 413 -19.26 -10.38 -14.81
CA LEU A 413 -19.44 -10.67 -13.39
C LEU A 413 -20.89 -10.40 -13.01
N GLN A 414 -21.50 -11.34 -12.29
CA GLN A 414 -22.80 -11.16 -11.67
C GLN A 414 -22.67 -11.34 -10.16
N VAL A 415 -23.31 -10.47 -9.40
CA VAL A 415 -23.30 -10.47 -7.92
C VAL A 415 -24.72 -10.57 -7.42
N LEU A 416 -24.97 -11.50 -6.49
CA LEU A 416 -26.19 -11.52 -5.68
C LEU A 416 -25.85 -11.06 -4.27
N ALA A 417 -26.42 -9.93 -3.86
CA ALA A 417 -26.16 -9.30 -2.58
C ALA A 417 -27.40 -9.34 -1.67
N LEU A 418 -27.21 -9.78 -0.41
CA LEU A 418 -28.26 -9.79 0.60
C LEU A 418 -28.57 -8.36 1.05
N ASP A 419 -29.71 -7.84 0.61
CA ASP A 419 -30.08 -6.45 0.86
C ASP A 419 -31.37 -6.35 1.66
N VAL A 420 -31.30 -5.74 2.85
CA VAL A 420 -32.44 -5.49 3.73
C VAL A 420 -33.53 -4.67 3.04
N LEU A 421 -33.18 -3.83 2.06
CA LEU A 421 -34.15 -3.05 1.29
C LEU A 421 -34.66 -3.79 0.04
N ALA A 422 -34.18 -5.00 -0.27
CA ALA A 422 -34.63 -5.79 -1.42
C ALA A 422 -36.14 -6.07 -1.39
N SER A 423 -36.69 -6.23 -0.19
CA SER A 423 -38.11 -6.49 0.06
C SER A 423 -38.97 -5.21 0.02
N LEU A 424 -38.38 -4.02 -0.06
CA LEU A 424 -39.09 -2.75 -0.08
C LEU A 424 -39.37 -2.28 -1.52
N PRO A 425 -40.54 -1.63 -1.78
CA PRO A 425 -40.83 -1.05 -3.09
C PRO A 425 -39.76 -0.05 -3.54
N GLY A 426 -39.13 -0.31 -4.69
CA GLY A 426 -38.08 0.54 -5.26
C GLY A 426 -36.67 0.39 -4.65
N GLY A 427 -36.50 -0.43 -3.61
CA GLY A 427 -35.20 -0.67 -2.95
C GLY A 427 -34.20 -1.41 -3.84
N ALA A 428 -34.70 -2.34 -4.66
CA ALA A 428 -33.91 -3.15 -5.58
C ALA A 428 -33.04 -2.33 -6.57
N GLY A 429 -33.48 -1.15 -6.99
CA GLY A 429 -32.76 -0.30 -7.96
C GLY A 429 -31.55 0.44 -7.40
N ARG A 430 -31.27 0.35 -6.09
CA ARG A 430 -30.18 1.09 -5.42
C ARG A 430 -29.03 0.21 -4.93
N ILE A 431 -29.11 -1.10 -5.16
CA ILE A 431 -28.13 -2.04 -4.59
C ILE A 431 -26.72 -1.81 -5.11
N ALA A 432 -26.55 -1.36 -6.37
CA ALA A 432 -25.21 -1.12 -6.92
C ALA A 432 -24.44 -0.05 -6.13
N ALA A 433 -25.07 1.10 -5.87
CA ALA A 433 -24.49 2.17 -5.06
C ALA A 433 -24.22 1.72 -3.61
N ARG A 434 -25.10 0.88 -3.06
CA ARG A 434 -25.03 0.42 -1.66
C ARG A 434 -24.08 -0.76 -1.47
N PHE A 435 -23.76 -1.50 -2.52
CA PHE A 435 -22.84 -2.64 -2.43
C PHE A 435 -21.46 -2.20 -1.94
N GLY A 436 -21.02 -1.00 -2.34
CA GLY A 436 -19.79 -0.38 -1.85
C GLY A 436 -19.88 0.20 -0.44
N THR A 437 -21.04 0.74 -0.04
CA THR A 437 -21.21 1.44 1.25
C THR A 437 -21.66 0.51 2.38
N ASP A 438 -22.72 -0.26 2.15
CA ASP A 438 -23.41 -1.07 3.16
C ASP A 438 -22.80 -2.47 3.28
N ARG A 439 -21.97 -2.86 2.30
CA ARG A 439 -21.20 -4.11 2.27
C ARG A 439 -22.04 -5.35 2.59
N PRO A 440 -23.17 -5.54 1.91
CA PRO A 440 -24.02 -6.72 2.12
C PRO A 440 -23.21 -8.00 1.87
N ALA A 441 -23.53 -9.05 2.61
CA ALA A 441 -23.03 -10.40 2.31
C ALA A 441 -23.50 -10.81 0.91
N PHE A 442 -22.65 -11.49 0.15
CA PHE A 442 -22.91 -11.72 -1.27
C PHE A 442 -22.28 -13.01 -1.77
N LEU A 443 -22.78 -13.47 -2.92
CA LEU A 443 -22.08 -14.40 -3.78
C LEU A 443 -21.91 -13.78 -5.16
N CYS A 444 -20.90 -14.23 -5.90
CA CYS A 444 -20.69 -13.77 -7.26
C CYS A 444 -20.28 -14.92 -8.18
N TRP A 445 -20.56 -14.77 -9.47
CA TRP A 445 -20.19 -15.76 -10.48
C TRP A 445 -19.88 -15.12 -11.83
N GLY A 446 -19.15 -15.86 -12.66
CA GLY A 446 -18.76 -15.45 -14.02
C GLY A 446 -17.77 -16.43 -14.65
N ASP A 447 -17.17 -16.07 -15.78
CA ASP A 447 -16.18 -16.93 -16.46
C ASP A 447 -14.84 -16.94 -15.71
N ALA A 448 -14.44 -18.12 -15.20
CA ALA A 448 -13.18 -18.28 -14.45
C ALA A 448 -11.95 -17.90 -15.26
N ALA A 449 -11.95 -18.14 -16.58
CA ALA A 449 -10.81 -17.82 -17.44
C ALA A 449 -10.54 -16.31 -17.53
N ARG A 450 -11.60 -15.50 -17.35
CA ARG A 450 -11.53 -14.03 -17.40
C ARG A 450 -11.32 -13.42 -16.03
N LEU A 451 -12.06 -13.92 -15.04
CA LEU A 451 -12.10 -13.31 -13.72
C LEU A 451 -10.89 -13.63 -12.86
N LEU A 452 -10.31 -14.85 -12.94
CA LEU A 452 -9.17 -15.20 -12.08
C LEU A 452 -7.90 -14.39 -12.39
N PRO A 453 -7.52 -14.15 -13.67
CA PRO A 453 -6.40 -13.27 -13.98
C PRO A 453 -6.64 -11.81 -13.52
N ALA A 454 -7.88 -11.34 -13.61
CA ALA A 454 -8.26 -10.01 -13.13
C ALA A 454 -8.27 -9.89 -11.59
N LEU A 455 -8.59 -10.98 -10.89
CA LEU A 455 -8.56 -11.05 -9.43
C LEU A 455 -7.12 -11.11 -8.88
N ALA A 456 -6.21 -11.78 -9.59
CA ALA A 456 -4.84 -12.03 -9.14
C ALA A 456 -4.10 -10.81 -8.58
N PRO A 457 -4.08 -9.63 -9.24
CA PRO A 457 -3.40 -8.45 -8.68
C PRO A 457 -4.05 -7.92 -7.39
N LEU A 458 -5.37 -8.12 -7.20
CA LEU A 458 -6.12 -7.61 -6.05
C LEU A 458 -5.90 -8.45 -4.77
N LEU A 459 -5.49 -9.71 -4.93
CA LEU A 459 -5.26 -10.63 -3.81
C LEU A 459 -4.06 -10.23 -2.95
N GLY A 460 -3.10 -9.46 -3.48
CA GLY A 460 -1.93 -8.99 -2.73
C GLY A 460 -2.25 -7.91 -1.69
N ASP A 461 -3.37 -7.20 -1.90
CA ASP A 461 -3.75 -6.04 -1.08
C ASP A 461 -4.86 -6.33 -0.09
N ALA A 462 -5.62 -7.40 -0.32
CA ALA A 462 -6.71 -7.82 0.54
C ALA A 462 -6.21 -8.72 1.67
N LEU A 463 -6.63 -8.43 2.90
CA LEU A 463 -6.42 -9.32 4.04
C LEU A 463 -7.33 -10.54 3.96
N VAL A 464 -8.55 -10.37 3.45
CA VAL A 464 -9.51 -11.45 3.23
C VAL A 464 -9.87 -11.57 1.74
N PRO A 465 -9.97 -12.80 1.18
CA PRO A 465 -10.29 -12.98 -0.25
C PRO A 465 -11.57 -12.27 -0.70
N GLU A 466 -12.57 -12.17 0.19
CA GLU A 466 -13.81 -11.45 -0.09
C GLU A 466 -13.59 -10.03 -0.57
N SER A 467 -12.64 -9.31 0.05
CA SER A 467 -12.37 -7.92 -0.27
C SER A 467 -11.80 -7.76 -1.67
N ALA A 468 -10.98 -8.72 -2.13
CA ALA A 468 -10.50 -8.74 -3.51
C ALA A 468 -11.65 -8.95 -4.51
N PHE A 469 -12.63 -9.81 -4.20
CA PHE A 469 -13.84 -9.97 -5.03
C PHE A 469 -14.71 -8.70 -5.04
N ARG A 470 -14.82 -8.00 -3.91
CA ARG A 470 -15.53 -6.70 -3.86
C ARG A 470 -14.82 -5.62 -4.67
N GLN A 471 -13.49 -5.57 -4.61
CA GLN A 471 -12.68 -4.66 -5.43
C GLN A 471 -12.83 -4.99 -6.92
N LEU A 472 -12.81 -6.28 -7.28
CA LEU A 472 -13.06 -6.72 -8.65
C LEU A 472 -14.44 -6.28 -9.13
N ALA A 473 -15.48 -6.46 -8.30
CA ALA A 473 -16.83 -5.98 -8.60
C ALA A 473 -16.85 -4.47 -8.83
N ALA A 474 -16.24 -3.67 -7.94
CA ALA A 474 -16.18 -2.22 -8.13
C ALA A 474 -15.48 -1.80 -9.45
N GLN A 475 -14.39 -2.50 -9.83
CA GLN A 475 -13.72 -2.25 -11.10
C GLN A 475 -14.57 -2.66 -12.32
N MET A 476 -15.32 -3.76 -12.22
CA MET A 476 -16.25 -4.19 -13.26
C MET A 476 -17.45 -3.26 -13.41
N ASP A 477 -17.96 -2.72 -12.30
CA ASP A 477 -19.07 -1.75 -12.28
C ASP A 477 -18.67 -0.46 -13.01
N ALA A 478 -17.49 0.07 -12.67
CA ALA A 478 -16.92 1.24 -13.33
C ALA A 478 -16.71 1.03 -14.85
N ALA A 479 -16.52 -0.22 -15.29
CA ALA A 479 -16.38 -0.58 -16.70
C ALA A 479 -17.72 -0.93 -17.38
N GLY A 480 -18.85 -0.95 -16.66
CA GLY A 480 -20.17 -1.34 -17.19
C GLY A 480 -20.29 -2.84 -17.49
N ARG A 481 -19.52 -3.68 -16.79
CA ARG A 481 -19.39 -5.14 -17.04
C ARG A 481 -19.93 -5.99 -15.89
N LEU A 482 -20.52 -5.34 -14.89
CA LEU A 482 -21.09 -5.94 -13.70
C LEU A 482 -22.62 -5.88 -13.73
N GLU A 483 -23.26 -6.91 -13.19
CA GLU A 483 -24.66 -6.85 -12.77
C GLU A 483 -24.77 -7.19 -11.28
N ILE A 484 -25.38 -6.30 -10.49
CA ILE A 484 -25.67 -6.54 -9.08
C ILE A 484 -27.18 -6.73 -8.91
N LEU A 485 -27.55 -7.92 -8.45
CA LEU A 485 -28.92 -8.31 -8.18
C LEU A 485 -29.16 -8.35 -6.65
N PRO A 486 -30.26 -7.76 -6.17
CA PRO A 486 -30.62 -7.83 -4.76
C PRO A 486 -31.23 -9.19 -4.41
N ALA A 487 -30.99 -9.66 -3.20
CA ALA A 487 -31.57 -10.87 -2.64
C ALA A 487 -32.13 -10.61 -1.23
N ASP A 488 -33.24 -11.26 -0.91
CA ASP A 488 -33.91 -11.13 0.38
C ASP A 488 -33.09 -11.77 1.52
N PRO A 489 -32.71 -11.02 2.56
CA PRO A 489 -31.98 -11.54 3.71
C PRO A 489 -32.87 -12.26 4.73
N THR A 490 -34.19 -12.34 4.53
CA THR A 490 -35.10 -12.99 5.48
C THR A 490 -34.70 -14.45 5.73
N GLY A 491 -34.42 -14.79 6.98
CA GLY A 491 -33.96 -16.13 7.39
C GLY A 491 -32.47 -16.41 7.20
N PHE A 492 -31.69 -15.42 6.76
CA PHE A 492 -30.23 -15.52 6.68
C PHE A 492 -29.60 -15.48 8.07
N HIS A 493 -28.66 -16.40 8.31
CA HIS A 493 -27.80 -16.42 9.48
C HIS A 493 -26.34 -16.42 9.02
N ALA A 494 -25.59 -15.39 9.42
CA ALA A 494 -24.18 -15.29 9.11
C ALA A 494 -23.39 -16.36 9.88
N GLY A 495 -22.48 -17.03 9.20
CA GLY A 495 -21.53 -17.93 9.84
C GLY A 495 -20.45 -17.14 10.59
N ASP A 496 -19.91 -17.76 11.63
CA ASP A 496 -18.87 -17.20 12.50
C ASP A 496 -17.61 -18.09 12.59
N GLN A 497 -17.59 -19.20 11.83
CA GLN A 497 -16.49 -20.14 11.84
C GLN A 497 -15.47 -19.82 10.75
N GLY A 498 -14.25 -20.34 10.91
CA GLY A 498 -13.20 -20.24 9.88
C GLY A 498 -12.23 -19.08 10.06
N PRO A 499 -11.19 -19.02 9.21
CA PRO A 499 -10.03 -18.18 9.43
C PRO A 499 -10.30 -16.69 9.18
N PHE A 500 -11.28 -16.35 8.33
CA PHE A 500 -11.59 -14.94 7.99
C PHE A 500 -12.69 -14.32 8.85
N ALA A 501 -13.46 -15.16 9.56
CA ALA A 501 -14.38 -14.73 10.62
C ALA A 501 -13.66 -14.54 11.98
N ALA A 502 -12.44 -15.07 12.12
CA ALA A 502 -11.67 -14.93 13.35
C ALA A 502 -11.30 -13.45 13.61
N PRO A 503 -11.33 -13.01 14.88
CA PRO A 503 -10.94 -11.65 15.22
C PRO A 503 -9.45 -11.43 14.95
N LEU A 504 -9.13 -10.27 14.39
CA LEU A 504 -7.79 -9.75 14.21
C LEU A 504 -7.24 -9.18 15.52
N PHE A 505 -8.06 -8.36 16.19
CA PHE A 505 -7.78 -7.72 17.47
C PHE A 505 -9.13 -7.40 18.13
N ASP A 506 -9.30 -7.80 19.39
CA ASP A 506 -10.58 -7.76 20.11
C ASP A 506 -11.75 -8.31 19.28
N SER A 507 -12.68 -7.47 18.84
CA SER A 507 -13.83 -7.83 18.01
C SER A 507 -13.70 -7.44 16.54
N LEU A 508 -12.61 -6.77 16.14
CA LEU A 508 -12.39 -6.34 14.77
C LEU A 508 -11.91 -7.51 13.92
N THR A 509 -12.55 -7.72 12.78
CA THR A 509 -12.22 -8.80 11.84
C THR A 509 -11.36 -8.31 10.69
N GLY A 510 -10.81 -9.23 9.89
CA GLY A 510 -10.11 -8.87 8.66
C GLY A 510 -11.02 -8.14 7.65
N HIS A 511 -12.32 -8.44 7.65
CA HIS A 511 -13.30 -7.74 6.82
C HIS A 511 -13.44 -6.26 7.20
N ASP A 512 -13.41 -5.94 8.50
CA ASP A 512 -13.48 -4.56 8.99
C ASP A 512 -12.22 -3.77 8.64
N PHE A 513 -11.05 -4.43 8.73
CA PHE A 513 -9.77 -3.82 8.35
C PHE A 513 -9.71 -3.50 6.85
N ASP A 514 -10.06 -4.45 5.99
CA ASP A 514 -10.13 -4.21 4.54
C ASP A 514 -11.22 -3.17 4.21
N ALA A 515 -12.26 -3.09 5.03
CA ALA A 515 -13.29 -2.09 4.87
C ALA A 515 -12.78 -0.67 5.05
N LEU A 516 -12.08 -0.44 6.15
CA LEU A 516 -11.40 0.81 6.41
C LEU A 516 -10.38 1.12 5.31
N SER A 517 -9.56 0.14 4.90
CA SER A 517 -8.60 0.29 3.81
C SER A 517 -9.25 0.81 2.53
N ALA A 518 -10.36 0.20 2.10
CA ALA A 518 -11.07 0.63 0.89
C ALA A 518 -11.65 2.05 1.01
N ARG A 519 -12.14 2.44 2.21
CA ARG A 519 -12.64 3.80 2.45
C ARG A 519 -11.52 4.83 2.32
N LEU A 520 -10.37 4.57 2.94
CA LEU A 520 -9.23 5.47 2.92
C LEU A 520 -8.68 5.68 1.49
N VAL A 521 -8.64 4.62 0.66
CA VAL A 521 -8.26 4.75 -0.76
C VAL A 521 -9.24 5.65 -1.53
N GLN A 522 -10.54 5.57 -1.24
CA GLN A 522 -11.54 6.41 -1.90
C GLN A 522 -11.48 7.87 -1.46
N GLU A 523 -11.12 8.13 -0.21
CA GLU A 523 -10.95 9.49 0.33
C GLU A 523 -9.71 10.18 -0.27
N ASP A 524 -8.60 9.45 -0.47
CA ASP A 524 -7.38 9.99 -1.10
C ASP A 524 -7.53 10.28 -2.60
N ALA A 525 -8.49 9.65 -3.27
CA ALA A 525 -8.76 9.85 -4.69
C ALA A 525 -9.65 11.08 -4.98
N ARG A 526 -10.16 11.74 -3.93
CA ARG A 526 -10.97 12.97 -4.00
C ARG A 526 -10.11 14.18 -3.72
#